data_AF-A0A179S5J4-F1
#
_entry.id   AF-A0A179S5J4-F1
#
_cell.length_a   1.000
_cell.length_b   1.000
_cell.length_c   1.000
_cell.angle_alpha   90.00
_cell.angle_beta   90.00
_cell.angle_gamma   90.00
#
_symmetry.space_group_name_H-M   'P 1'
#
loop_
_entity.id
_entity.type
_entity.pdbx_description
1 polymer ?
#
loop_
_entity_poly.entity_id
_entity_poly.type
_entity_poly.pdbx_seq_one_letter_code
_entity_poly.pdbx_strand_id
1 'polypeptide(L)'
;MPSAIALQIRQPRAAGPTGLALPPLHPATAWAGLPPETRDALGTTLVDLVFQDFLSGAAYAEEDRVLTDDGERSTAIERAERLLNRIYDDVAAALPTLFGPAGENPAWVEDYRAGRLTISNEGVLS
;
A
#
# COMPACT_ATOMS: atom_id res chain seq x y z
N MET A 1 -6.75 3.46 53.31
CA MET A 1 -5.90 4.02 52.25
C MET A 1 -6.66 3.85 50.93
N PRO A 2 -7.31 4.88 50.36
CA PRO A 2 -8.02 4.74 49.10
C PRO A 2 -7.04 4.96 47.92
N SER A 3 -6.98 3.98 47.02
CA SER A 3 -6.22 4.08 45.76
C SER A 3 -6.94 5.01 44.79
N ALA A 4 -6.29 6.10 44.39
CA ALA A 4 -6.76 6.98 43.33
C ALA A 4 -6.40 6.38 41.97
N ILE A 5 -7.42 6.04 41.17
CA ILE A 5 -7.27 5.68 39.76
C ILE A 5 -6.97 6.97 38.99
N ALA A 6 -5.77 7.09 38.43
CA ALA A 6 -5.43 8.19 37.54
C ALA A 6 -6.13 7.98 36.19
N LEU A 7 -7.27 8.64 36.01
CA LEU A 7 -7.89 8.84 34.70
C LEU A 7 -6.92 9.69 33.85
N GLN A 8 -6.13 9.06 32.98
CA GLN A 8 -5.39 9.76 31.95
C GLN A 8 -6.39 10.34 30.94
N ILE A 9 -6.73 11.60 31.14
CA ILE A 9 -7.45 12.42 30.17
C ILE A 9 -6.54 12.52 28.94
N ARG A 10 -6.91 11.85 27.84
CA ARG A 10 -6.22 12.03 26.54
C ARG A 10 -6.19 13.52 26.23
N GLN A 11 -5.00 14.11 26.16
CA GLN A 11 -4.87 15.50 25.74
C GLN A 11 -5.38 15.63 24.29
N PRO A 12 -6.25 16.61 23.98
CA PRO A 12 -6.56 16.95 22.61
C PRO A 12 -5.29 17.54 21.99
N ARG A 13 -4.77 16.89 20.95
CA ARG A 13 -3.59 17.38 20.22
C ARG A 13 -3.96 18.72 19.57
N ALA A 14 -3.18 19.76 19.85
CA ALA A 14 -3.40 21.12 19.39
C ALA A 14 -3.64 21.15 17.86
N ALA A 15 -4.71 21.84 17.46
CA ALA A 15 -4.97 22.16 16.05
C ALA A 15 -3.86 23.10 15.56
N GLY A 16 -2.92 22.55 14.80
CA GLY A 16 -1.93 23.32 14.02
C GLY A 16 -2.59 23.97 12.80
N PRO A 17 -1.97 25.01 12.24
CA PRO A 17 -2.63 25.99 11.38
C PRO A 17 -3.09 25.40 10.04
N THR A 18 -4.28 25.83 9.65
CA THR A 18 -4.95 25.73 8.36
C THR A 18 -4.02 26.20 7.23
N GLY A 19 -3.77 25.34 6.22
CA GLY A 19 -3.12 25.76 4.96
C GLY A 19 -1.88 24.98 4.52
N LEU A 20 -1.62 23.78 5.04
CA LEU A 20 -0.65 22.88 4.40
C LEU A 20 -1.30 22.29 3.16
N ALA A 21 -0.73 22.56 1.97
CA ALA A 21 -1.02 21.83 0.75
C ALA A 21 -1.09 20.34 1.10
N LEU A 22 -2.26 19.74 0.88
CA LEU A 22 -2.46 18.33 1.17
C LEU A 22 -1.35 17.56 0.45
N PRO A 23 -0.68 16.64 1.17
CA PRO A 23 0.39 15.88 0.56
C PRO A 23 -0.18 15.11 -0.64
N PRO A 24 0.63 14.65 -1.60
CA PRO A 24 0.11 14.03 -2.82
C PRO A 24 -0.67 12.75 -2.49
N LEU A 25 -1.99 12.88 -2.30
CA LEU A 25 -2.89 11.76 -2.04
C LEU A 25 -3.26 11.01 -3.32
N HIS A 26 -2.75 11.47 -4.47
CA HIS A 26 -2.82 10.79 -5.73
C HIS A 26 -1.69 9.75 -5.83
N PRO A 27 -1.99 8.45 -6.04
CA PRO A 27 -0.99 7.38 -6.07
C PRO A 27 0.18 7.62 -7.02
N ALA A 28 -0.09 8.14 -8.23
CA ALA A 28 0.97 8.40 -9.20
C ALA A 28 1.96 9.49 -8.73
N THR A 29 1.47 10.50 -8.02
CA THR A 29 2.32 11.58 -7.50
C THR A 29 3.11 11.11 -6.29
N ALA A 30 2.50 10.29 -5.43
CA ALA A 30 3.19 9.66 -4.31
C ALA A 30 4.30 8.71 -4.80
N TRP A 31 4.02 7.89 -5.82
CA TRP A 31 5.01 7.04 -6.48
C TRP A 31 6.15 7.86 -7.08
N ALA A 32 5.84 8.92 -7.84
CA ALA A 32 6.84 9.80 -8.44
C ALA A 32 7.76 10.48 -7.40
N GLY A 33 7.26 10.69 -6.18
CA GLY A 33 8.01 11.26 -5.07
C GLY A 33 8.95 10.30 -4.35
N LEU A 34 8.89 8.99 -4.63
CA LEU A 34 9.78 8.01 -4.00
C LEU A 34 11.24 8.16 -4.48
N PRO A 35 12.22 7.87 -3.60
CA PRO A 35 13.62 7.74 -4.01
C PRO A 35 13.76 6.76 -5.19
N PRO A 36 14.64 7.04 -6.18
CA PRO A 36 14.83 6.15 -7.33
C PRO A 36 15.09 4.70 -6.91
N GLU A 37 15.96 4.48 -5.93
CA GLU A 37 16.29 3.13 -5.42
C GLU A 37 15.05 2.39 -4.88
N THR A 38 14.16 3.10 -4.19
CA THR A 38 12.90 2.52 -3.69
C THR A 38 11.94 2.20 -4.83
N ARG A 39 11.83 3.08 -5.83
CA ARG A 39 11.01 2.82 -7.03
C ARG A 39 11.52 1.60 -7.79
N ASP A 40 12.83 1.50 -7.96
CA ASP A 40 13.46 0.40 -8.69
C ASP A 40 13.27 -0.93 -7.95
N ALA A 41 13.41 -0.94 -6.62
CA ALA A 41 13.19 -2.13 -5.81
C ALA A 41 11.73 -2.63 -5.86
N LEU A 42 10.77 -1.70 -5.69
CA LEU A 42 9.33 -2.01 -5.78
C LEU A 42 8.95 -2.44 -7.21
N GLY A 43 9.44 -1.71 -8.22
CA GLY A 43 9.19 -2.00 -9.63
C GLY A 43 9.73 -3.36 -10.05
N THR A 44 10.94 -3.72 -9.62
CA THR A 44 11.52 -5.05 -9.89
C THR A 44 10.67 -6.15 -9.29
N THR A 45 10.17 -5.95 -8.07
CA THR A 45 9.30 -6.92 -7.39
C THR A 45 7.97 -7.10 -8.13
N LEU A 46 7.36 -6.00 -8.61
CA LEU A 46 6.15 -6.04 -9.42
C LEU A 46 6.36 -6.77 -10.75
N VAL A 47 7.49 -6.52 -11.43
CA VAL A 47 7.82 -7.20 -12.68
C VAL A 47 8.04 -8.70 -12.46
N ASP A 48 8.74 -9.09 -11.39
CA ASP A 48 8.90 -10.51 -11.04
C ASP A 48 7.54 -11.16 -10.77
N LEU A 49 6.66 -10.50 -10.00
CA LEU A 49 5.30 -11.01 -9.75
C LEU A 49 4.54 -11.29 -11.05
N VAL A 50 4.49 -10.31 -11.96
CA VAL A 50 3.78 -10.47 -13.24
C VAL A 50 4.43 -11.56 -14.10
N PHE A 51 5.76 -11.69 -14.03
CA PHE A 51 6.47 -12.74 -14.73
C PHE A 51 6.17 -14.13 -14.17
N GLN A 52 6.05 -14.29 -12.84
CA GLN A 52 5.63 -15.55 -12.23
C GLN A 52 4.19 -15.91 -12.57
N ASP A 53 3.27 -14.93 -12.57
CA ASP A 53 1.89 -15.14 -13.00
C ASP A 53 1.82 -15.55 -14.48
N PHE A 54 2.65 -14.96 -15.33
CA PHE A 54 2.80 -15.38 -16.73
C PHE A 54 3.27 -16.85 -16.83
N LEU A 55 4.31 -17.22 -16.09
CA LEU A 55 4.85 -18.59 -16.08
C LEU A 55 3.83 -19.61 -15.54
N SER A 56 2.99 -19.23 -14.58
CA SER A 56 1.92 -20.10 -14.07
C SER A 56 0.94 -20.55 -15.17
N GLY A 57 0.81 -19.76 -16.24
CA GLY A 57 -0.09 -20.04 -17.35
C GLY A 57 -1.57 -19.92 -16.98
N ALA A 58 -1.94 -19.36 -15.82
CA ALA A 58 -3.33 -19.31 -15.35
C ALA A 58 -4.26 -18.51 -16.27
N ALA A 59 -3.72 -17.50 -16.98
CA ALA A 59 -4.46 -16.69 -17.94
C ALA A 59 -4.48 -17.28 -19.36
N TYR A 60 -3.79 -18.39 -19.61
CA TYR A 60 -3.57 -18.95 -20.95
C TYR A 60 -4.23 -20.32 -21.11
N ALA A 61 -4.69 -20.62 -22.33
CA ALA A 61 -5.09 -21.96 -22.73
C ALA A 61 -3.88 -22.90 -22.63
N GLU A 62 -4.14 -24.20 -22.43
CA GLU A 62 -3.08 -25.17 -22.14
C GLU A 62 -2.02 -25.23 -23.24
N GLU A 63 -2.43 -25.06 -24.49
CA GLU A 63 -1.56 -25.10 -25.66
C GLU A 63 -0.63 -23.87 -25.76
N ASP A 64 -1.00 -22.76 -25.10
CA ASP A 64 -0.27 -21.50 -25.09
C ASP A 64 0.56 -21.29 -23.82
N ARG A 65 0.56 -22.25 -22.88
CA ARG A 65 1.35 -22.16 -21.64
C ARG A 65 2.84 -22.35 -21.94
N VAL A 66 3.66 -21.50 -21.33
CA VAL A 66 5.13 -21.59 -21.44
C VAL A 66 5.67 -22.81 -20.70
N LEU A 67 5.18 -23.02 -19.47
CA LEU A 67 5.54 -24.18 -18.66
C LEU A 67 4.49 -25.27 -18.90
N THR A 68 4.96 -26.45 -19.35
CA THR A 68 4.09 -27.62 -19.58
C THR A 68 4.04 -28.54 -18.36
N ASP A 69 4.99 -28.41 -17.44
CA ASP A 69 5.03 -29.19 -16.20
C ASP A 69 4.18 -28.53 -15.10
N ASP A 70 3.28 -29.31 -14.50
CA ASP A 70 2.38 -28.81 -13.46
C ASP A 70 3.10 -28.48 -12.14
N GLY A 71 4.24 -29.10 -11.85
CA GLY A 71 5.06 -28.81 -10.68
C GLY A 71 5.78 -27.47 -10.80
N GLU A 72 6.36 -27.18 -11.97
CA GLU A 72 6.98 -25.89 -12.27
C GLU A 72 5.93 -24.77 -12.25
N ARG A 73 4.74 -25.01 -12.81
CA ARG A 73 3.61 -24.08 -12.75
C ARG A 73 3.14 -23.81 -11.32
N SER A 74 2.99 -24.85 -10.51
CA SER A 74 2.65 -24.72 -9.09
C SER A 74 3.69 -23.89 -8.35
N THR A 75 4.97 -24.11 -8.63
CA THR A 75 6.07 -23.33 -8.04
C THR A 75 6.01 -21.85 -8.42
N ALA A 76 5.65 -21.53 -9.68
CA ALA A 76 5.45 -20.16 -10.14
C ALA A 76 4.29 -19.49 -9.40
N ILE A 77 3.15 -20.19 -9.22
CA ILE A 77 1.99 -19.68 -8.46
C ILE A 77 2.40 -19.34 -7.03
N GLU A 78 3.04 -20.26 -6.31
CA GLU A 78 3.46 -20.02 -4.93
C GLU A 78 4.43 -18.84 -4.83
N ARG A 79 5.29 -18.66 -5.83
CA ARG A 79 6.21 -17.52 -5.86
C ARG A 79 5.47 -16.21 -6.10
N ALA A 80 4.52 -16.19 -7.04
CA ALA A 80 3.67 -15.02 -7.28
C ALA A 80 2.89 -14.62 -6.02
N GLU A 81 2.29 -15.58 -5.31
CA GLU A 81 1.58 -15.34 -4.04
C GLU A 81 2.49 -14.75 -2.96
N ARG A 82 3.72 -15.27 -2.81
CA ARG A 82 4.70 -14.70 -1.87
C ARG A 82 5.09 -13.27 -2.25
N LEU A 83 5.32 -13.01 -3.53
CA LEU A 83 5.64 -11.67 -4.04
C LEU A 83 4.46 -10.71 -3.84
N LEU A 84 3.23 -11.18 -4.03
CA LEU A 84 2.02 -10.38 -3.88
C LEU A 84 1.83 -9.93 -2.44
N ASN A 85 1.97 -10.85 -1.48
CA ASN A 85 1.88 -10.51 -0.06
C ASN A 85 2.98 -9.51 0.33
N ARG A 86 4.21 -9.73 -0.16
CA ARG A 86 5.33 -8.84 0.12
C ARG A 86 5.13 -7.44 -0.46
N ILE A 87 4.67 -7.32 -1.71
CA ILE A 87 4.59 -6.01 -2.36
C ILE A 87 3.52 -5.12 -1.72
N TYR A 88 2.44 -5.70 -1.15
CA TYR A 88 1.48 -4.93 -0.37
C TYR A 88 2.12 -4.26 0.84
N ASP A 89 2.90 -5.02 1.62
CA ASP A 89 3.59 -4.51 2.80
C ASP A 89 4.67 -3.49 2.43
N ASP A 90 5.49 -3.80 1.42
CA ASP A 90 6.59 -2.95 0.97
C ASP A 90 6.09 -1.60 0.42
N VAL A 91 5.00 -1.60 -0.37
CA VAL A 91 4.38 -0.36 -0.90
C VAL A 91 3.75 0.46 0.23
N ALA A 92 3.03 -0.17 1.15
CA ALA A 92 2.41 0.52 2.28
C ALA A 92 3.46 1.21 3.16
N ALA A 93 4.56 0.52 3.44
CA ALA A 93 5.68 1.04 4.22
C ALA A 93 6.41 2.18 3.50
N ALA A 94 6.55 2.12 2.17
CA ALA A 94 7.20 3.17 1.39
C ALA A 94 6.36 4.45 1.24
N LEU A 95 5.04 4.34 1.37
CA LEU A 95 4.08 5.44 1.14
C LEU A 95 3.20 5.71 2.38
N PRO A 96 3.79 6.05 3.54
CA PRO A 96 3.02 6.25 4.78
C PRO A 96 2.06 7.43 4.72
N THR A 97 2.29 8.38 3.81
CA THR A 97 1.34 9.46 3.52
C THR A 97 0.02 8.92 2.95
N LEU A 98 0.07 7.89 2.11
CA LEU A 98 -1.11 7.27 1.52
C LEU A 98 -1.74 6.25 2.44
N PHE A 99 -0.93 5.43 3.11
CA PHE A 99 -1.41 4.23 3.82
C PHE A 99 -1.32 4.31 5.35
N GLY A 100 -0.69 5.35 5.88
CA GLY A 100 -0.41 5.49 7.32
C GLY A 100 0.84 4.71 7.73
N PRO A 101 1.33 4.92 8.96
CA PRO A 101 2.34 4.05 9.54
C PRO A 101 1.73 2.67 9.88
N ALA A 102 2.59 1.67 10.08
CA ALA A 102 2.14 0.31 10.38
C ALA A 102 1.18 0.27 11.58
N GLY A 103 -0.03 -0.27 11.37
CA GLY A 103 -1.06 -0.40 12.40
C GLY A 103 -1.93 0.84 12.64
N GLU A 104 -1.72 1.93 11.90
CA GLU A 104 -2.49 3.17 12.06
C GLU A 104 -3.01 3.69 10.70
N ASN A 105 -4.16 4.35 10.72
CA ASN A 105 -4.67 5.04 9.53
C ASN A 105 -3.88 6.34 9.29
N PRO A 106 -3.70 6.76 8.03
CA PRO A 106 -3.09 8.05 7.73
C PRO A 106 -4.00 9.21 8.16
N ALA A 107 -3.39 10.37 8.42
CA ALA A 107 -4.08 11.54 8.97
C ALA A 107 -5.28 12.00 8.12
N TRP A 108 -5.21 11.85 6.79
CA TRP A 108 -6.27 12.27 5.87
C TRP A 108 -7.58 11.47 6.04
N VAL A 109 -7.55 10.29 6.67
CA VAL A 109 -8.76 9.49 6.93
C VAL A 109 -9.75 10.23 7.84
N GLU A 110 -9.26 10.98 8.82
CA GLU A 110 -10.13 11.78 9.70
C GLU A 110 -10.74 12.97 8.97
N ASP A 111 -10.01 13.57 8.02
CA ASP A 111 -10.53 14.64 7.17
C ASP A 111 -11.62 14.12 6.22
N TYR A 112 -11.42 12.94 5.63
CA TYR A 112 -12.45 12.26 4.83
C TYR A 112 -13.70 11.95 5.67
N ARG A 113 -13.54 11.38 6.87
CA ARG A 113 -14.66 11.07 7.78
C ARG A 113 -15.46 12.30 8.18
N ALA A 114 -14.78 13.45 8.29
CA ALA A 114 -15.41 14.72 8.61
C ALA A 114 -15.99 15.45 7.38
N GLY A 115 -15.95 14.84 6.19
CA GLY A 115 -16.46 15.43 4.95
C GLY A 115 -15.60 16.58 4.41
N ARG A 116 -14.35 16.70 4.87
CA ARG A 116 -13.39 17.72 4.40
C ARG A 116 -12.56 17.26 3.19
N LEU A 117 -12.65 15.98 2.83
CA LEU A 117 -12.02 15.39 1.66
C LEU A 117 -13.04 14.51 0.93
N THR A 118 -12.82 14.33 -0.37
CA THR A 118 -13.56 13.36 -1.18
C THR A 118 -12.61 12.34 -1.79
N ILE A 119 -13.11 11.14 -2.09
CA ILE A 119 -12.32 10.13 -2.79
C ILE A 119 -12.94 9.97 -4.18
N SER A 120 -12.09 10.05 -5.20
CA SER A 120 -12.44 9.72 -6.57
C SER A 120 -11.84 8.37 -6.97
N ASN A 121 -12.23 7.87 -8.14
CA ASN A 121 -11.61 6.67 -8.70
C ASN A 121 -10.11 6.83 -8.99
N GLU A 122 -9.61 8.06 -9.10
CA GLU A 122 -8.19 8.36 -9.35
C GLU A 122 -7.38 8.57 -8.07
N GLY A 123 -8.04 8.62 -6.90
CA GLY A 123 -7.40 8.86 -5.60
C GLY A 123 -8.15 9.86 -4.74
N VAL A 124 -7.52 10.31 -3.65
CA VAL A 124 -8.13 11.29 -2.73
C VAL A 124 -8.01 12.69 -3.32
N LEU A 125 -9.12 13.42 -3.35
CA LEU A 125 -9.25 14.77 -3.85
C LEU A 125 -9.63 15.72 -2.69
N SER A 126 -9.01 16.90 -2.70
CA SER A 126 -9.28 18.01 -1.78
C SER A 126 -10.62 18.68 -2.08
#